data_AF-A0A7I8N227-F1
#
_entry.id   AF-A0A7I8N227-F1
#
_cell.length_a   1.000
_cell.length_b   1.000
_cell.length_c   1.000
_cell.angle_alpha   90.00
_cell.angle_beta   90.00
_cell.angle_gamma   90.00
#
_symmetry.space_group_name_H-M   'P 1'
#
loop_
_entity.id
_entity.type
_entity.pdbx_description
1 polymer ?
#
loop_
_entity_poly.entity_id
_entity_poly.type
_entity_poly.pdbx_seq_one_letter_code
_entity_poly.pdbx_strand_id
1 'polypeptide(L)'
;MSEQTTEKAHLFLSLREASLALCFDFRHYEPQLLLFCELIRLMSDGNTLFRREADKNGLWISQPGRRKMRWIEGSELIEYMCEAVSSEDLSPDMLAAICARVFRTRATPAEHPDTGEAGIRIDTGMESFRCRQCGQCCRNLDYRDALTEEDVKRLKALGRNGILDRVGKFKSQEGKPIYRIWMKPGKLELEEACPFLTKVPTENRWSCRIHDVKPTICRQYPVSRKHANMTGCPGFDNKK
;
A
#
# COMPACT_ATOMS: atom_id res chain seq x y z
N MET A 1 38.74 -3.51 -7.79
CA MET A 1 37.65 -2.75 -7.15
C MET A 1 36.36 -3.46 -7.49
N SER A 2 35.92 -4.37 -6.64
CA SER A 2 34.69 -5.13 -6.81
C SER A 2 33.49 -4.22 -6.53
N GLU A 3 32.74 -3.86 -7.57
CA GLU A 3 31.40 -3.31 -7.43
C GLU A 3 30.57 -4.31 -6.64
N GLN A 4 30.32 -4.01 -5.36
CA GLN A 4 29.25 -4.67 -4.62
C GLN A 4 27.94 -4.21 -5.27
N THR A 5 27.42 -5.02 -6.17
CA THR A 5 26.05 -4.88 -6.70
C THR A 5 25.12 -5.00 -5.50
N THR A 6 24.68 -3.87 -4.96
CA THR A 6 23.64 -3.84 -3.94
C THR A 6 22.40 -4.45 -4.57
N GLU A 7 22.02 -5.64 -4.12
CA GLU A 7 20.85 -6.33 -4.63
C GLU A 7 19.62 -5.42 -4.42
N LYS A 8 18.92 -5.11 -5.52
CA LYS A 8 17.77 -4.21 -5.46
C LYS A 8 16.66 -4.87 -4.67
N ALA A 9 16.23 -4.22 -3.58
CA ALA A 9 15.10 -4.67 -2.79
C ALA A 9 13.84 -4.68 -3.67
N HIS A 10 13.29 -5.87 -3.91
CA HIS A 10 12.11 -6.09 -4.73
C HIS A 10 11.06 -6.89 -3.98
N LEU A 11 9.81 -6.79 -4.45
CA LEU A 11 8.68 -7.60 -4.00
C LEU A 11 8.14 -8.37 -5.20
N PHE A 12 7.79 -9.63 -4.99
CA PHE A 12 6.97 -10.38 -5.93
C PHE A 12 5.53 -10.35 -5.43
N LEU A 13 4.58 -10.10 -6.34
CA LEU A 13 3.15 -10.19 -6.09
C LEU A 13 2.54 -11.10 -7.16
N SER A 14 1.68 -12.04 -6.77
CA SER A 14 0.79 -12.69 -7.75
C SER A 14 -0.05 -11.64 -8.49
N LEU A 15 -0.62 -11.98 -9.64
CA LEU A 15 -1.47 -11.03 -10.40
C LEU A 15 -2.60 -10.47 -9.53
N ARG A 16 -3.24 -11.33 -8.71
CA ARG A 16 -4.28 -10.92 -7.76
C ARG A 16 -3.76 -9.97 -6.69
N GLU A 17 -2.61 -10.26 -6.08
CA GLU A 17 -2.01 -9.38 -5.08
C GLU A 17 -1.58 -8.04 -5.68
N ALA A 18 -1.11 -8.02 -6.92
CA ALA A 18 -0.78 -6.78 -7.63
C ALA A 18 -2.02 -5.90 -7.83
N SER A 19 -3.15 -6.45 -8.30
CA SER A 19 -4.41 -5.71 -8.40
C SER A 19 -4.93 -5.22 -7.05
N LEU A 20 -4.84 -6.05 -6.00
CA LEU A 20 -5.19 -5.63 -4.64
C LEU A 20 -4.29 -4.50 -4.13
N ALA A 21 -2.97 -4.57 -4.37
CA ALA A 21 -2.03 -3.53 -3.98
C ALA A 21 -2.31 -2.20 -4.71
N LEU A 22 -2.68 -2.24 -5.99
CA LEU A 22 -3.12 -1.07 -6.74
C LEU A 22 -4.37 -0.45 -6.11
N CYS A 23 -5.37 -1.27 -5.79
CA CYS A 23 -6.58 -0.84 -5.12
C CYS A 23 -6.33 -0.20 -3.75
N PHE A 24 -5.44 -0.80 -2.95
CA PHE A 24 -5.04 -0.21 -1.68
C PHE A 24 -4.38 1.16 -1.89
N ASP A 25 -3.50 1.30 -2.89
CA ASP A 25 -2.89 2.59 -3.21
C ASP A 25 -3.93 3.64 -3.63
N PHE A 26 -4.91 3.28 -4.47
CA PHE A 26 -5.97 4.19 -4.91
C PHE A 26 -6.86 4.68 -3.77
N ARG A 27 -7.15 3.81 -2.80
CA ARG A 27 -7.97 4.15 -1.63
C ARG A 27 -7.20 4.93 -0.56
N HIS A 28 -5.88 4.77 -0.50
CA HIS A 28 -5.06 5.35 0.56
C HIS A 28 -4.70 6.83 0.35
N TYR A 29 -4.75 7.32 -0.89
CA TYR A 29 -4.44 8.70 -1.22
C TYR A 29 -5.63 9.39 -1.90
N GLU A 30 -5.67 10.72 -1.84
CA GLU A 30 -6.62 11.51 -2.64
C GLU A 30 -6.52 11.14 -4.13
N PRO A 31 -7.65 11.15 -4.88
CA PRO A 31 -7.68 10.76 -6.28
C PRO A 31 -6.62 11.44 -7.13
N GLN A 32 -5.68 10.65 -7.63
CA GLN A 32 -4.60 11.12 -8.51
C GLN A 32 -5.13 11.22 -9.95
N LEU A 33 -5.97 12.23 -10.22
CA LEU A 33 -6.72 12.32 -11.50
C LEU A 33 -5.87 12.17 -12.76
N LEU A 34 -4.67 12.77 -12.80
CA LEU A 34 -3.79 12.66 -13.97
C LEU A 34 -3.31 11.22 -14.17
N LEU A 35 -2.93 10.56 -13.08
CA LEU A 35 -2.58 9.14 -13.11
C LEU A 35 -3.78 8.31 -13.59
N PHE A 36 -4.98 8.53 -13.07
CA PHE A 36 -6.17 7.79 -13.51
C PHE A 36 -6.47 7.99 -15.00
N CYS A 37 -6.32 9.21 -15.52
CA CYS A 37 -6.42 9.48 -16.96
C CYS A 37 -5.42 8.63 -17.77
N GLU A 38 -4.16 8.56 -17.33
CA GLU A 38 -3.13 7.76 -18.00
C GLU A 38 -3.46 6.27 -17.95
N LEU A 39 -3.92 5.76 -16.80
CA LEU A 39 -4.30 4.37 -16.64
C LEU A 39 -5.51 3.99 -17.49
N ILE A 40 -6.53 4.85 -17.56
CA ILE A 40 -7.70 4.61 -18.42
C ILE A 40 -7.27 4.48 -19.89
N ARG A 41 -6.39 5.35 -20.38
CA ARG A 41 -5.86 5.24 -21.75
C ARG A 41 -5.12 3.93 -21.96
N LEU A 42 -4.28 3.57 -21.01
CA LEU A 42 -3.47 2.36 -21.06
C LEU A 42 -4.33 1.09 -21.07
N MET A 43 -5.34 0.99 -20.20
CA MET A 43 -6.20 -0.20 -20.07
C MET A 43 -7.23 -0.33 -21.20
N SER A 44 -7.72 0.78 -21.74
CA SER A 44 -8.78 0.75 -22.76
C SER A 44 -8.28 0.70 -24.19
N ASP A 45 -6.96 0.74 -24.40
CA ASP A 45 -6.34 0.94 -25.72
C ASP A 45 -6.97 2.14 -26.48
N GLY A 46 -7.30 3.20 -25.74
CA GLY A 46 -7.94 4.41 -26.26
C GLY A 46 -9.45 4.31 -26.54
N ASN A 47 -10.09 3.15 -26.33
CA ASN A 47 -11.53 2.98 -26.59
C ASN A 47 -12.43 3.67 -25.55
N THR A 48 -11.93 3.90 -24.34
CA THR A 48 -12.67 4.63 -23.30
C THR A 48 -12.41 6.12 -23.45
N LEU A 49 -13.45 6.85 -23.85
CA LEU A 49 -13.42 8.31 -23.86
C LEU A 49 -13.59 8.83 -22.45
N PHE A 50 -12.77 9.81 -22.08
CA PHE A 50 -12.95 10.56 -20.85
C PHE A 50 -12.65 12.04 -21.05
N ARG A 51 -13.26 12.87 -20.21
CA ARG A 51 -13.04 14.31 -20.20
C ARG A 51 -12.94 14.79 -18.75
N ARG A 52 -11.93 15.61 -18.49
CA ARG A 52 -11.75 16.32 -17.23
C ARG A 52 -12.35 17.72 -17.34
N GLU A 53 -12.88 18.22 -16.24
CA GLU A 53 -13.23 19.64 -16.09
C GLU A 53 -12.17 20.33 -15.23
N ALA A 54 -11.87 21.59 -15.54
CA ALA A 54 -11.01 22.39 -14.68
C ALA A 54 -11.66 22.53 -13.29
N ASP A 55 -10.84 22.51 -12.25
CA ASP A 55 -11.24 22.72 -10.85
C ASP A 55 -12.20 21.67 -10.23
N LYS A 56 -12.42 20.55 -10.92
CA LYS A 56 -13.20 19.43 -10.39
C LYS A 56 -12.36 18.17 -10.18
N ASN A 57 -12.69 17.44 -9.11
CA ASN A 57 -12.02 16.20 -8.70
C ASN A 57 -12.72 14.95 -9.26
N GLY A 58 -13.09 14.98 -10.54
CA GLY A 58 -13.78 13.89 -11.22
C GLY A 58 -13.55 13.85 -12.73
N LEU A 59 -14.15 12.86 -13.37
CA LEU A 59 -14.05 12.60 -14.80
C LEU A 59 -15.43 12.29 -15.38
N TRP A 60 -15.69 12.85 -16.56
CA TRP A 60 -16.68 12.26 -17.45
C TRP A 60 -16.07 11.02 -18.08
N ILE A 61 -16.73 9.87 -18.00
CA ILE A 61 -16.25 8.60 -18.58
C ILE A 61 -17.36 7.99 -19.45
N SER A 62 -17.01 7.50 -20.65
CA SER A 62 -17.90 6.70 -21.48
C SER A 62 -17.95 5.26 -20.97
N GLN A 63 -19.15 4.69 -20.85
CA GLN A 63 -19.35 3.29 -20.46
C GLN A 63 -19.83 2.46 -21.64
N PRO A 64 -19.38 1.20 -21.79
CA PRO A 64 -19.91 0.29 -22.79
C PRO A 64 -21.45 0.21 -22.73
N GLY A 65 -22.10 0.28 -23.88
CA GLY A 65 -23.57 0.23 -23.98
C GLY A 65 -24.31 1.53 -23.59
N ARG A 66 -23.61 2.61 -23.21
CA ARG A 66 -24.23 3.92 -22.91
C ARG A 66 -23.85 4.97 -23.94
N ARG A 67 -24.86 5.69 -24.46
CA ARG A 67 -24.67 6.82 -25.40
C ARG A 67 -24.13 8.08 -24.75
N LYS A 68 -24.37 8.31 -23.45
CA LYS A 68 -23.95 9.51 -22.72
C LYS A 68 -22.83 9.17 -21.73
N MET A 69 -21.84 10.05 -21.64
CA MET A 69 -20.81 9.98 -20.60
C MET A 69 -21.43 10.22 -19.22
N ARG A 70 -20.81 9.63 -18.21
CA ARG A 70 -21.20 9.80 -16.81
C ARG A 70 -20.10 10.52 -16.04
N TRP A 71 -20.46 11.49 -15.22
CA TRP A 71 -19.54 12.10 -14.26
C TRP A 71 -19.31 11.15 -13.10
N ILE A 72 -18.05 10.88 -12.78
CA ILE A 72 -17.60 10.00 -11.70
C ILE A 72 -16.52 10.72 -10.90
N GLU A 73 -16.66 10.76 -9.58
CA GLU A 73 -15.74 11.48 -8.68
C GLU A 73 -15.59 10.78 -7.32
N GLY A 74 -14.61 11.23 -6.53
CA GLY A 74 -14.39 10.73 -5.17
C GLY A 74 -14.24 9.21 -5.09
N SER A 75 -14.95 8.58 -4.15
CA SER A 75 -14.92 7.13 -3.95
C SER A 75 -15.44 6.35 -5.15
N GLU A 76 -16.41 6.89 -5.89
CA GLU A 76 -16.93 6.20 -7.07
C GLU A 76 -15.85 6.07 -8.16
N LEU A 77 -15.01 7.10 -8.31
CA LEU A 77 -13.91 7.04 -9.26
C LEU A 77 -12.85 6.03 -8.81
N ILE A 78 -12.57 5.95 -7.51
CA ILE A 78 -11.64 4.96 -6.95
C ILE A 78 -12.15 3.54 -7.21
N GLU A 79 -13.43 3.27 -6.97
CA GLU A 79 -14.00 1.94 -7.20
C GLU A 79 -14.03 1.59 -8.69
N TYR A 80 -14.35 2.54 -9.57
CA TYR A 80 -14.23 2.34 -11.02
C TYR A 80 -12.80 1.95 -11.44
N MET A 81 -11.79 2.62 -10.90
CA MET A 81 -10.39 2.28 -11.18
C MET A 81 -10.01 0.92 -10.61
N CYS A 82 -10.52 0.57 -9.44
CA CYS A 82 -10.31 -0.73 -8.81
C CYS A 82 -10.90 -1.89 -9.62
N GLU A 83 -12.12 -1.73 -10.10
CA GLU A 83 -12.77 -2.69 -11.00
C GLU A 83 -11.94 -2.87 -12.28
N ALA A 84 -11.49 -1.76 -12.89
CA ALA A 84 -10.70 -1.81 -14.11
C ALA A 84 -9.36 -2.57 -13.94
N VAL A 85 -8.62 -2.33 -12.85
CA VAL A 85 -7.33 -3.01 -12.60
C VAL A 85 -7.49 -4.44 -12.06
N SER A 86 -8.69 -4.83 -11.65
CA SER A 86 -9.00 -6.18 -11.18
C SER A 86 -9.65 -7.04 -12.27
N SER A 87 -9.79 -6.52 -13.49
CA SER A 87 -10.32 -7.28 -14.62
C SER A 87 -9.40 -8.45 -14.98
N GLU A 88 -9.99 -9.61 -15.26
CA GLU A 88 -9.28 -10.83 -15.68
C GLU A 88 -8.61 -10.67 -17.07
N ASP A 89 -9.05 -9.69 -17.86
CA ASP A 89 -8.54 -9.43 -19.22
C ASP A 89 -7.16 -8.72 -19.24
N LEU A 90 -6.65 -8.26 -18.09
CA LEU A 90 -5.36 -7.58 -18.05
C LEU A 90 -4.20 -8.58 -18.13
N SER A 91 -3.41 -8.46 -19.19
CA SER A 91 -2.18 -9.23 -19.31
C SER A 91 -1.16 -8.87 -18.22
N PRO A 92 -0.23 -9.77 -17.85
CA PRO A 92 0.86 -9.47 -16.92
C PRO A 92 1.68 -8.24 -17.32
N ASP A 93 1.94 -8.04 -18.62
CA ASP A 93 2.63 -6.85 -19.14
C ASP A 93 1.86 -5.57 -18.87
N MET A 94 0.54 -5.59 -19.08
CA MET A 94 -0.33 -4.45 -18.82
C MET A 94 -0.35 -4.12 -17.32
N LEU A 95 -0.51 -5.14 -16.48
CA LEU A 95 -0.53 -4.98 -15.04
C LEU A 95 0.82 -4.46 -14.51
N ALA A 96 1.94 -4.96 -15.03
CA ALA A 96 3.27 -4.42 -14.73
C ALA A 96 3.38 -2.93 -15.12
N ALA A 97 2.90 -2.56 -16.31
CA ALA A 97 2.91 -1.18 -16.78
C ALA A 97 2.06 -0.24 -15.91
N ILE A 98 0.93 -0.73 -15.38
CA ILE A 98 0.10 -0.01 -14.40
C ILE A 98 0.84 0.12 -13.07
N CYS A 99 1.37 -0.99 -12.52
CA CYS A 99 2.15 -0.99 -11.29
C CYS A 99 3.33 -0.02 -11.34
N ALA A 100 4.04 0.04 -12.47
CA ALA A 100 5.18 0.95 -12.63
C ALA A 100 4.78 2.43 -12.49
N ARG A 101 3.64 2.82 -13.07
CA ARG A 101 3.09 4.18 -12.99
C ARG A 101 2.56 4.49 -11.60
N VAL A 102 1.76 3.58 -11.05
CA VAL A 102 1.13 3.76 -9.74
C VAL A 102 2.19 3.81 -8.65
N PHE A 103 3.10 2.83 -8.58
CA PHE A 103 4.13 2.77 -7.54
C PHE A 103 5.37 3.63 -7.83
N ARG A 104 5.42 4.30 -8.99
CA ARG A 104 6.50 5.20 -9.42
C ARG A 104 7.87 4.54 -9.36
N THR A 105 7.93 3.31 -9.84
CA THR A 105 9.11 2.45 -9.80
C THR A 105 9.09 1.48 -10.96
N ARG A 106 10.17 0.70 -11.12
CA ARG A 106 10.18 -0.37 -12.12
C ARG A 106 9.29 -1.51 -11.63
N ALA A 107 8.40 -1.97 -12.50
CA ALA A 107 7.66 -3.20 -12.34
C ALA A 107 7.76 -4.01 -13.64
N THR A 108 7.92 -5.32 -13.51
CA THR A 108 8.05 -6.24 -14.65
C THR A 108 7.29 -7.52 -14.37
N PRO A 109 6.71 -8.18 -15.39
CA PRO A 109 6.24 -9.55 -15.24
C PRO A 109 7.39 -10.45 -14.74
N ALA A 110 7.05 -11.42 -13.90
CA ALA A 110 7.98 -12.39 -13.36
C ALA A 110 7.23 -13.68 -13.00
N GLU A 111 7.97 -14.75 -12.81
CA GLU A 111 7.46 -16.00 -12.23
C GLU A 111 7.96 -16.13 -10.79
N HIS A 112 7.13 -16.68 -9.92
CA HIS A 112 7.52 -16.97 -8.55
C HIS A 112 8.62 -18.04 -8.57
N PRO A 113 9.76 -17.84 -7.88
CA PRO A 113 10.92 -18.71 -8.00
C PRO A 113 10.64 -20.16 -7.61
N ASP A 114 9.78 -20.37 -6.61
CA ASP A 114 9.50 -21.71 -6.09
C ASP A 114 8.29 -22.40 -6.71
N THR A 115 7.32 -21.63 -7.24
CA THR A 115 6.02 -22.18 -7.69
C THR A 115 5.81 -22.05 -9.19
N GLY A 116 6.62 -21.22 -9.88
CA GLY A 116 6.41 -20.88 -11.29
C GLY A 116 5.16 -20.04 -11.55
N GLU A 117 4.46 -19.59 -10.51
CA GLU A 117 3.25 -18.80 -10.65
C GLU A 117 3.57 -17.44 -11.29
N ALA A 118 2.79 -17.04 -12.30
CA ALA A 118 2.95 -15.73 -12.93
C ALA A 118 2.56 -14.59 -11.99
N GLY A 119 3.33 -13.52 -12.00
CA GLY A 119 3.10 -12.35 -11.17
C GLY A 119 3.91 -11.15 -11.62
N ILE A 120 3.97 -10.15 -10.74
CA ILE A 120 4.66 -8.88 -10.98
C ILE A 120 5.77 -8.72 -9.95
N ARG A 121 6.98 -8.49 -10.44
CA ARG A 121 8.11 -8.03 -9.62
C ARG A 121 8.12 -6.51 -9.58
N ILE A 122 8.17 -5.93 -8.39
CA ILE A 122 8.19 -4.49 -8.14
C ILE A 122 9.48 -4.11 -7.41
N ASP A 123 10.28 -3.22 -8.00
CA ASP A 123 11.43 -2.63 -7.31
C ASP A 123 10.93 -1.66 -6.23
N THR A 124 11.29 -1.86 -4.97
CA THR A 124 10.76 -1.01 -3.87
C THR A 124 11.46 0.35 -3.77
N GLY A 125 12.68 0.47 -4.30
CA GLY A 125 13.51 1.68 -4.22
C GLY A 125 13.99 2.01 -2.80
N MET A 126 14.05 1.00 -1.93
CA MET A 126 14.33 1.11 -0.50
C MET A 126 15.80 0.92 -0.12
N GLU A 127 16.68 0.61 -1.08
CA GLU A 127 18.10 0.30 -0.87
C GLU A 127 18.89 1.40 -0.13
N SER A 128 18.49 2.67 -0.29
CA SER A 128 19.13 3.82 0.38
C SER A 128 18.28 4.41 1.51
N PHE A 129 17.19 3.76 1.92
CA PHE A 129 16.31 4.27 2.96
C PHE A 129 16.95 4.14 4.34
N ARG A 130 16.87 5.21 5.14
CA ARG A 130 17.25 5.21 6.55
C ARG A 130 16.16 5.88 7.39
N CYS A 131 15.55 5.13 8.31
CA CYS A 131 14.55 5.69 9.21
C CYS A 131 15.19 6.74 10.13
N ARG A 132 14.78 8.01 9.98
CA ARG A 132 15.25 9.14 10.81
C ARG A 132 14.39 9.39 12.05
N GLN A 133 13.54 8.43 12.42
CA GLN A 133 12.60 8.56 13.55
C GLN A 133 11.68 9.80 13.44
N CYS A 134 11.33 10.22 12.23
CA CYS A 134 10.46 11.38 11.99
C CYS A 134 8.99 11.14 12.37
N GLY A 135 8.59 9.88 12.56
CA GLY A 135 7.21 9.48 12.88
C GLY A 135 6.22 9.55 11.72
N GLN A 136 6.62 10.00 10.52
CA GLN A 136 5.70 10.22 9.41
C GLN A 136 5.04 8.93 8.91
N CYS A 137 5.83 7.91 8.52
CA CYS A 137 5.26 6.63 8.08
C CYS A 137 4.48 5.93 9.20
N CYS A 138 4.91 6.06 10.46
CA CYS A 138 4.28 5.37 11.58
C CYS A 138 2.91 5.96 11.96
N ARG A 139 2.71 7.26 11.76
CA ARG A 139 1.44 7.95 12.05
C ARG A 139 0.43 7.79 10.92
N ASN A 140 0.90 7.62 9.69
CA ASN A 140 0.07 7.39 8.51
C ASN A 140 -0.08 5.88 8.18
N LEU A 141 0.19 5.01 9.15
CA LEU A 141 0.02 3.57 8.99
C LEU A 141 -1.47 3.24 8.92
N ASP A 142 -1.95 2.85 7.74
CA ASP A 142 -3.37 2.55 7.48
C ASP A 142 -3.60 1.08 7.10
N TYR A 143 -3.01 0.17 7.87
CA TYR A 143 -3.13 -1.28 7.65
C TYR A 143 -3.50 -1.98 8.97
N ARG A 144 -4.67 -1.58 9.47
CA ARG A 144 -5.19 -2.04 10.76
C ARG A 144 -5.45 -3.54 10.79
N ASP A 145 -5.75 -4.15 9.65
CA ASP A 145 -6.11 -5.57 9.53
C ASP A 145 -4.95 -6.46 9.05
N ALA A 146 -3.73 -5.92 8.94
CA ALA A 146 -2.58 -6.62 8.36
C ALA A 146 -1.68 -7.33 9.39
N LEU A 147 -2.16 -7.52 10.62
CA LEU A 147 -1.44 -8.32 11.60
C LEU A 147 -1.61 -9.81 11.26
N THR A 148 -0.49 -10.52 11.10
CA THR A 148 -0.48 -11.94 10.75
C THR A 148 -0.68 -12.84 11.97
N GLU A 149 -1.11 -14.09 11.73
CA GLU A 149 -1.20 -15.08 12.82
C GLU A 149 0.19 -15.39 13.39
N GLU A 150 1.23 -15.36 12.55
CA GLU A 150 2.64 -15.54 12.90
C GLU A 150 3.12 -14.44 13.84
N ASP A 151 2.76 -13.17 13.58
CA ASP A 151 3.05 -12.07 14.49
C ASP A 151 2.38 -12.27 15.86
N VAL A 152 1.13 -12.73 15.88
CA VAL A 152 0.42 -13.02 17.13
C VAL A 152 1.07 -14.17 17.90
N LYS A 153 1.42 -15.27 17.21
CA LYS A 153 2.14 -16.41 17.80
C LYS A 153 3.47 -15.97 18.39
N ARG A 154 4.25 -15.16 17.65
CA ARG A 154 5.52 -14.61 18.11
C ARG A 154 5.37 -13.72 19.34
N LEU A 155 4.39 -12.81 19.35
CA LEU A 155 4.12 -11.93 20.49
C LEU A 155 3.70 -12.71 21.75
N LYS A 156 2.92 -13.79 21.58
CA LYS A 156 2.55 -14.73 22.66
C LYS A 156 3.76 -15.46 23.23
N ALA A 157 4.61 -16.00 22.36
CA ALA A 157 5.83 -16.69 22.77
C ALA A 157 6.78 -15.77 23.56
N LEU A 158 6.80 -14.47 23.24
CA LEU A 158 7.57 -13.44 23.94
C LEU A 158 6.89 -12.88 25.20
N GLY A 159 5.70 -13.38 25.58
CA GLY A 159 4.97 -12.91 26.76
C GLY A 159 4.54 -11.43 26.70
N ARG A 160 4.39 -10.85 25.50
CA ARG A 160 4.09 -9.41 25.33
C ARG A 160 2.59 -9.10 25.48
N ASN A 161 2.01 -9.45 26.63
CA ASN A 161 0.58 -9.29 26.90
C ASN A 161 0.08 -7.85 26.71
N GLY A 162 0.86 -6.83 27.14
CA GLY A 162 0.49 -5.43 26.92
C GLY A 162 0.40 -4.99 25.44
N ILE A 163 0.97 -5.76 24.51
CA ILE A 163 0.75 -5.59 23.06
C ILE A 163 -0.48 -6.37 22.62
N LEU A 164 -0.61 -7.63 23.06
CA LEU A 164 -1.71 -8.52 22.72
C LEU A 164 -3.08 -7.99 23.19
N ASP A 165 -3.15 -7.29 24.32
CA ASP A 165 -4.38 -6.66 24.83
C ASP A 165 -4.93 -5.58 23.89
N ARG A 166 -4.12 -5.15 22.93
CA ARG A 166 -4.44 -4.14 21.90
C ARG A 166 -4.60 -4.77 20.52
N VAL A 167 -4.63 -6.10 20.43
CA VAL A 167 -4.88 -6.88 19.22
C VAL A 167 -6.29 -7.46 19.28
N GLY A 168 -7.17 -7.02 18.40
CA GLY A 168 -8.50 -7.62 18.24
C GLY A 168 -8.43 -8.87 17.37
N LYS A 169 -9.15 -9.93 17.74
CA LYS A 169 -9.31 -11.14 16.92
C LYS A 169 -10.74 -11.26 16.43
N PHE A 170 -10.91 -11.31 15.12
CA PHE A 170 -12.20 -11.42 14.43
C PHE A 170 -12.19 -12.66 13.53
N LYS A 171 -13.36 -13.04 13.01
CA LYS A 171 -13.48 -14.06 11.96
C LYS A 171 -13.87 -13.39 10.65
N SER A 172 -13.20 -13.76 9.56
CA SER A 172 -13.63 -13.41 8.22
C SER A 172 -14.94 -14.14 7.86
N GLN A 173 -15.56 -13.76 6.75
CA GLN A 173 -16.71 -14.50 6.19
C GLN A 173 -16.36 -15.95 5.86
N GLU A 174 -15.10 -16.24 5.54
CA GLU A 174 -14.55 -17.58 5.30
C GLU A 174 -14.14 -18.32 6.59
N GLY A 175 -14.39 -17.75 7.77
CA GLY A 175 -14.05 -18.35 9.06
C GLY A 175 -12.57 -18.26 9.46
N LYS A 176 -11.71 -17.64 8.64
CA LYS A 176 -10.30 -17.43 8.96
C LYS A 176 -10.12 -16.31 9.99
N PRO A 177 -9.12 -16.37 10.88
CA PRO A 177 -8.88 -15.31 11.85
C PRO A 177 -8.36 -14.05 11.15
N ILE A 178 -8.97 -12.90 11.48
CA ILE A 178 -8.46 -11.56 11.12
C ILE A 178 -8.01 -10.89 12.40
N TYR A 179 -6.82 -10.28 12.38
CA TYR A 179 -6.29 -9.56 13.54
C TYR A 179 -6.22 -8.07 13.27
N ARG A 180 -6.77 -7.28 14.21
CA ARG A 180 -6.81 -5.82 14.11
C ARG A 180 -5.90 -5.14 15.10
N ILE A 181 -5.17 -4.12 14.64
CA ILE A 181 -4.34 -3.24 15.45
C ILE A 181 -4.65 -1.76 15.17
N TRP A 182 -4.56 -0.86 16.14
CA TRP A 182 -4.50 -1.10 17.59
C TRP A 182 -5.89 -0.90 18.16
N MET A 183 -6.37 -1.85 18.96
CA MET A 183 -7.66 -1.75 19.64
C MET A 183 -7.49 -1.08 21.01
N LYS A 184 -8.50 -0.36 21.47
CA LYS A 184 -8.62 0.05 22.88
C LYS A 184 -8.83 -1.20 23.73
N PRO A 185 -8.04 -1.43 24.80
CA PRO A 185 -8.18 -2.62 25.65
C PRO A 185 -9.60 -2.81 26.16
N GLY A 186 -10.14 -4.02 26.01
CA GLY A 186 -11.50 -4.37 26.45
C GLY A 186 -12.63 -3.79 25.60
N LYS A 187 -12.35 -3.10 24.48
CA LYS A 187 -13.35 -2.50 23.60
C LYS A 187 -13.21 -3.01 22.17
N LEU A 188 -14.31 -2.92 21.41
CA LEU A 188 -14.31 -3.15 19.95
C LEU A 188 -14.01 -1.87 19.15
N GLU A 189 -13.35 -0.90 19.79
CA GLU A 189 -12.96 0.38 19.19
C GLU A 189 -11.46 0.39 18.87
N LEU A 190 -11.10 1.05 17.77
CA LEU A 190 -9.71 1.29 17.40
C LEU A 190 -9.16 2.50 18.17
N GLU A 191 -7.86 2.46 18.44
CA GLU A 191 -7.11 3.63 18.87
C GLU A 191 -7.00 4.63 17.72
N GLU A 192 -7.11 5.92 18.03
CA GLU A 192 -6.96 6.98 17.02
C GLU A 192 -5.52 7.07 16.50
N ALA A 193 -4.55 6.69 17.34
CA ALA A 193 -3.12 6.69 17.02
C ALA A 193 -2.43 5.45 17.58
N CYS A 194 -1.23 5.15 17.08
CA CYS A 194 -0.42 4.05 17.60
C CYS A 194 -0.08 4.27 19.09
N PRO A 195 -0.53 3.40 20.02
CA PRO A 195 -0.32 3.59 21.45
C PRO A 195 1.14 3.38 21.87
N PHE A 196 1.98 2.84 20.98
CA PHE A 196 3.39 2.60 21.23
C PHE A 196 4.30 3.67 20.64
N LEU A 197 3.77 4.61 19.87
CA LEU A 197 4.55 5.68 19.26
C LEU A 197 4.49 6.92 20.14
N THR A 198 5.64 7.38 20.62
CA THR A 198 5.75 8.56 21.50
C THR A 198 6.67 9.61 20.90
N LYS A 199 6.31 10.88 21.03
CA LYS A 199 7.21 11.99 20.67
C LYS A 199 8.23 12.16 21.79
N VAL A 200 9.51 12.25 21.42
CA VAL A 200 10.58 12.55 22.39
C VAL A 200 10.49 14.04 22.72
N PRO A 201 10.26 14.47 23.98
CA PRO A 201 9.93 15.87 24.27
C PRO A 201 11.03 16.88 23.87
N THR A 202 12.29 16.48 24.00
CA THR A 202 13.46 17.33 23.77
C THR A 202 13.96 17.31 22.34
N GLU A 203 13.34 16.52 21.47
CA GLU A 203 13.86 16.26 20.13
C GLU A 203 12.73 16.25 19.11
N ASN A 204 13.03 16.61 17.86
CA ASN A 204 12.06 16.43 16.78
C ASN A 204 12.04 14.96 16.28
N ARG A 205 11.98 14.00 17.21
CA ARG A 205 12.04 12.56 16.96
C ARG A 205 10.86 11.83 17.64
N TRP A 206 10.53 10.68 17.07
CA TRP A 206 9.52 9.75 17.56
C TRP A 206 10.15 8.42 17.92
N SER A 207 9.82 7.91 19.09
CA SER A 207 10.27 6.61 19.59
C SER A 207 9.13 5.59 19.55
N CYS A 208 9.45 4.35 19.21
CA CYS A 208 8.51 3.25 19.25
C CYS A 208 8.85 2.37 20.46
N ARG A 209 7.96 2.31 21.45
CA ARG A 209 8.18 1.55 22.69
C ARG A 209 8.27 0.03 22.50
N ILE A 210 7.88 -0.45 21.32
CA ILE A 210 7.91 -1.87 20.94
C ILE A 210 8.88 -2.12 19.78
N HIS A 211 9.91 -1.28 19.63
CA HIS A 211 10.81 -1.29 18.47
C HIS A 211 11.39 -2.68 18.15
N ASP A 212 11.86 -3.38 19.18
CA ASP A 212 12.44 -4.72 19.14
C ASP A 212 11.43 -5.80 18.72
N VAL A 213 10.18 -5.65 19.15
CA VAL A 213 9.12 -6.65 18.91
C VAL A 213 8.07 -6.22 17.90
N LYS A 214 8.30 -5.14 17.14
CA LYS A 214 7.39 -4.64 16.10
C LYS A 214 6.81 -5.78 15.27
N PRO A 215 5.50 -5.81 15.01
CA PRO A 215 4.90 -6.69 14.03
C PRO A 215 5.53 -6.52 12.65
N THR A 216 5.42 -7.53 11.79
CA THR A 216 5.95 -7.52 10.42
C THR A 216 5.45 -6.31 9.65
N ILE A 217 4.14 -6.03 9.72
CA ILE A 217 3.54 -4.85 9.09
C ILE A 217 4.21 -3.53 9.54
N CYS A 218 4.58 -3.40 10.81
CA CYS A 218 5.25 -2.19 11.31
C CYS A 218 6.74 -2.11 10.91
N ARG A 219 7.40 -3.25 10.68
CA ARG A 219 8.82 -3.32 10.27
C ARG A 219 9.01 -2.99 8.80
N GLN A 220 8.03 -3.34 7.97
CA GLN A 220 8.07 -3.12 6.53
C GLN A 220 7.86 -1.66 6.13
N TYR A 221 7.50 -0.76 7.07
CA TYR A 221 7.18 0.63 6.74
C TYR A 221 8.40 1.55 6.69
N PRO A 222 8.51 2.41 5.66
CA PRO A 222 7.63 2.48 4.47
C PRO A 222 7.94 1.33 3.50
N VAL A 223 6.90 0.76 2.87
CA VAL A 223 7.04 -0.41 1.95
C VAL A 223 7.75 -0.07 0.65
N SER A 224 7.68 1.19 0.21
CA SER A 224 8.31 1.67 -1.01
C SER A 224 8.78 3.11 -0.88
N ARG A 225 9.66 3.53 -1.78
CA ARG A 225 10.10 4.93 -1.90
C ARG A 225 8.92 5.88 -2.11
N LYS A 226 7.97 5.51 -2.96
CA LYS A 226 6.73 6.29 -3.14
C LYS A 226 6.01 6.48 -1.82
N HIS A 227 5.78 5.40 -1.06
CA HIS A 227 5.10 5.48 0.23
C HIS A 227 5.82 6.44 1.20
N ALA A 228 7.15 6.36 1.28
CA ALA A 228 7.92 7.28 2.11
C ALA A 228 7.73 8.73 1.67
N ASN A 229 7.80 9.02 0.37
CA ASN A 229 7.64 10.37 -0.16
C ASN A 229 6.23 10.92 0.07
N MET A 230 5.19 10.11 -0.20
CA MET A 230 3.78 10.50 -0.04
C MET A 230 3.42 10.76 1.42
N THR A 231 4.08 10.09 2.37
CA THR A 231 3.90 10.35 3.81
C THR A 231 4.79 11.48 4.33
N GLY A 232 5.65 12.08 3.50
CA GLY A 232 6.57 13.16 3.91
C GLY A 232 7.77 12.66 4.72
N CYS A 233 8.14 11.39 4.60
CA CYS A 233 9.28 10.82 5.31
C CYS A 233 10.61 11.33 4.71
N PRO A 234 11.50 11.95 5.50
CA PRO A 234 12.81 12.42 5.04
C PRO A 234 13.87 11.30 5.01
N GLY A 235 13.45 10.04 4.93
CA GLY A 235 14.34 8.87 5.08
C GLY A 235 15.24 8.59 3.89
N PHE A 236 15.07 9.32 2.79
CA PHE A 236 15.98 9.33 1.66
C PHE A 236 16.85 10.58 1.73
N ASP A 237 18.15 10.42 1.53
CA ASP A 237 19.02 11.57 1.35
C ASP A 237 18.63 12.25 0.03
N ASN A 238 18.28 13.53 0.10
CA ASN A 238 18.19 14.36 -1.09
C ASN A 238 19.61 14.48 -1.62
N LYS A 239 20.00 13.64 -2.59
CA LYS A 239 21.09 13.99 -3.47
C LYS A 239 20.63 15.26 -4.20
N LYS A 240 21.17 16.40 -3.76
CA LYS A 240 21.17 17.62 -4.56
C LYS A 240 21.93 17.36 -5.86
#